data_AF-A0A6L8S1M7-F1
#
_entry.id   AF-A0A6L8S1M7-F1
#
_cell.length_a   1.000
_cell.length_b   1.000
_cell.length_c   1.000
_cell.angle_alpha   90.00
_cell.angle_beta   90.00
_cell.angle_gamma   90.00
#
_symmetry.space_group_name_H-M   'P 1'
#
loop_
_entity.id
_entity.type
_entity.pdbx_description
1 polymer ?
#
loop_
_entity_poly.entity_id
_entity_poly.type
_entity_poly.pdbx_seq_one_letter_code
_entity_poly.pdbx_strand_id
1 'polypeptide(L)'
;MDLNKDAILRRLDNIIGLYGEAREDNEIEFSIDVGMIISQLEIYDQIWFVRHMPKKGEHSREAKELVTEIIARLEDIPDGCAECFPFELIDELKQEYLTDNSL
;
A
#
# COMPACT_ATOMS: atom_id res chain seq x y z
N MET A 1 9.85 -13.85 8.03
CA MET A 1 8.49 -13.51 7.59
C MET A 1 8.65 -13.25 6.11
N ASP A 2 8.13 -14.12 5.28
CA ASP A 2 8.21 -13.96 3.84
C ASP A 2 6.99 -13.14 3.41
N LEU A 3 7.23 -12.06 2.67
CA LEU A 3 6.17 -11.27 2.06
C LEU A 3 5.52 -12.12 0.98
N ASN A 4 4.32 -12.65 1.25
CA ASN A 4 3.56 -13.33 0.22
C ASN A 4 2.83 -12.28 -0.62
N LYS A 5 3.53 -11.75 -1.62
CA LYS A 5 3.05 -10.74 -2.57
C LYS A 5 1.68 -11.14 -3.13
N ASP A 6 1.55 -12.37 -3.61
CA ASP A 6 0.29 -12.87 -4.20
C ASP A 6 -0.87 -12.89 -3.20
N ALA A 7 -0.61 -13.25 -1.94
CA ALA A 7 -1.65 -13.27 -0.91
C ALA A 7 -2.11 -11.85 -0.55
N ILE A 8 -1.18 -10.89 -0.47
CA ILE A 8 -1.49 -9.49 -0.19
C ILE A 8 -2.30 -8.90 -1.34
N LEU A 9 -1.87 -9.12 -2.58
CA LEU A 9 -2.56 -8.61 -3.76
C LEU A 9 -3.96 -9.22 -3.91
N ARG A 10 -4.11 -10.53 -3.67
CA ARG A 10 -5.45 -11.16 -3.64
C ARG A 10 -6.35 -10.56 -2.57
N ARG A 11 -5.79 -10.19 -1.41
CA ARG A 11 -6.56 -9.53 -0.36
C ARG A 11 -6.99 -8.13 -0.81
N LEU A 12 -6.11 -7.38 -1.45
CA LEU A 12 -6.43 -6.08 -2.03
C LEU A 12 -7.51 -6.19 -3.11
N ASP A 13 -7.37 -7.13 -4.05
CA ASP A 13 -8.35 -7.36 -5.12
C ASP A 13 -9.73 -7.73 -4.54
N ASN A 14 -9.77 -8.50 -3.44
CA ASN A 14 -11.03 -8.80 -2.73
C ASN A 14 -11.65 -7.57 -2.07
N ILE A 15 -10.85 -6.69 -1.47
CA ILE A 15 -11.31 -5.42 -0.87
C ILE A 15 -11.88 -4.52 -1.97
N ILE A 16 -11.14 -4.34 -3.07
CA ILE A 16 -11.58 -3.56 -4.24
C ILE A 16 -12.89 -4.13 -4.81
N GLY A 17 -12.99 -5.46 -4.95
CA GLY A 17 -14.21 -6.10 -5.42
C GLY A 17 -15.40 -6.00 -4.45
N LEU A 18 -15.14 -5.91 -3.14
CA LEU A 18 -16.16 -5.76 -2.10
C LEU A 18 -16.75 -4.35 -2.10
N TYR A 19 -15.89 -3.33 -2.15
CA TYR A 19 -16.30 -1.93 -2.06
C TYR A 19 -16.67 -1.32 -3.42
N GLY A 20 -16.04 -1.77 -4.50
CA GLY A 20 -16.29 -1.32 -5.86
C GLY A 20 -15.80 0.11 -6.08
N GLU A 21 -16.68 1.08 -5.91
CA GLU A 21 -16.39 2.51 -6.05
C GLU A 21 -16.05 3.12 -4.68
N ALA A 22 -15.15 4.10 -4.69
CA ALA A 22 -14.82 4.88 -3.51
C ALA A 22 -15.98 5.84 -3.18
N ARG A 23 -16.77 5.55 -2.15
CA ARG A 23 -17.96 6.33 -1.77
C ARG A 23 -17.84 6.84 -0.34
N GLU A 24 -18.47 7.97 -0.05
CA GLU A 24 -18.52 8.56 1.30
C GLU A 24 -19.02 7.57 2.37
N ASP A 25 -19.94 6.66 2.03
CA ASP A 25 -20.49 5.68 2.97
C ASP A 25 -19.57 4.49 3.25
N ASN A 26 -18.55 4.24 2.40
CA ASN A 26 -17.62 3.11 2.53
C ASN A 26 -16.15 3.52 2.75
N GLU A 27 -15.81 4.79 2.58
CA GLU A 27 -14.42 5.27 2.60
C GLU A 27 -13.66 4.92 3.88
N ILE A 28 -14.33 4.96 5.04
CA ILE A 28 -13.68 4.69 6.33
C ILE A 28 -13.30 3.21 6.42
N GLU A 29 -14.25 2.31 6.12
CA GLU A 29 -14.03 0.87 6.21
C GLU A 29 -12.99 0.41 5.19
N PHE A 30 -13.09 0.92 3.98
CA PHE A 30 -12.13 0.64 2.92
C PHE A 30 -10.73 1.15 3.33
N SER A 31 -10.62 2.33 3.96
CA SER A 31 -9.31 2.88 4.37
C SER A 31 -8.67 2.04 5.47
N ILE A 32 -9.48 1.55 6.41
CA ILE A 32 -9.03 0.64 7.46
C ILE A 32 -8.51 -0.66 6.84
N ASP A 33 -9.25 -1.26 5.92
CA ASP A 33 -8.89 -2.54 5.29
C ASP A 33 -7.62 -2.43 4.44
N VAL A 34 -7.46 -1.34 3.69
CA VAL A 34 -6.22 -1.03 2.96
C VAL A 34 -5.08 -0.76 3.93
N GLY A 35 -5.32 0.00 5.01
CA GLY A 35 -4.33 0.27 6.04
C GLY A 35 -3.78 -1.01 6.69
N MET A 36 -4.63 -2.02 6.92
CA MET A 36 -4.18 -3.33 7.40
C MET A 36 -3.23 -4.05 6.44
N ILE A 37 -3.39 -3.85 5.12
CA ILE A 37 -2.46 -4.39 4.11
C ILE A 37 -1.12 -3.64 4.17
N ILE A 38 -1.16 -2.31 4.25
CA ILE A 38 0.05 -1.49 4.32
C ILE A 38 0.86 -1.80 5.58
N SER A 39 0.22 -1.96 6.74
CA SER A 39 0.93 -2.34 7.97
C SER A 39 1.67 -3.67 7.84
N GLN A 40 1.16 -4.63 7.05
CA GLN A 40 1.88 -5.90 6.81
C GLN A 40 3.14 -5.68 5.98
N LEU A 41 3.05 -4.81 4.97
CA LEU A 41 4.19 -4.42 4.13
C LEU A 41 5.27 -3.70 4.95
N GLU A 42 4.87 -2.74 5.78
CA GLU A 42 5.78 -1.99 6.65
C GLU A 42 6.50 -2.91 7.65
N ILE A 43 5.79 -3.86 8.27
CA ILE A 43 6.41 -4.84 9.18
C ILE A 43 7.43 -5.69 8.43
N TYR A 44 7.12 -6.14 7.21
CA TYR A 44 8.06 -6.89 6.40
C TYR A 44 9.31 -6.05 6.09
N ASP A 45 9.13 -4.80 5.66
CA ASP A 45 10.24 -3.94 5.28
C ASP A 45 11.11 -3.56 6.48
N GLN A 46 10.52 -3.30 7.65
CA GLN A 46 11.24 -3.12 8.91
C GLN A 46 12.07 -4.36 9.30
N ILE A 47 11.50 -5.56 9.17
CA ILE A 47 12.24 -6.81 9.41
C ILE A 47 13.38 -6.96 8.40
N TRP A 48 13.15 -6.64 7.12
CA TRP A 48 14.17 -6.68 6.08
C TRP A 48 15.30 -5.69 6.37
N PHE A 49 14.98 -4.47 6.81
CA PHE A 49 15.93 -3.44 7.21
C PHE A 49 16.83 -3.92 8.35
N VAL A 50 16.26 -4.51 9.40
CA VAL A 50 17.05 -5.06 10.54
C VAL A 50 17.97 -6.19 10.09
N ARG A 51 17.57 -7.00 9.10
CA ARG A 51 18.36 -8.14 8.59
C ARG A 51 19.51 -7.72 7.69
N HIS A 52 19.28 -6.76 6.80
CA HIS A 52 20.25 -6.37 5.77
C HIS A 52 21.05 -5.13 6.15
N MET A 53 20.58 -4.35 7.13
CA MET A 53 21.15 -3.07 7.56
C MET A 53 21.54 -2.17 6.37
N PRO A 54 20.58 -1.86 5.48
CA PRO A 54 20.82 -1.00 4.34
C PRO A 54 21.01 0.47 4.81
N LYS A 55 21.20 1.40 3.87
CA LYS A 55 21.21 2.83 4.25
C LYS A 55 19.82 3.25 4.72
N LYS A 56 19.77 4.28 5.58
CA LYS A 56 18.50 4.86 6.01
C LYS A 56 17.70 5.34 4.80
N GLY A 57 16.43 4.93 4.71
CA GLY A 57 15.55 5.23 3.58
C GLY A 57 15.68 4.27 2.39
N GLU A 58 16.47 3.20 2.52
CA GLU A 58 16.45 2.10 1.55
C GLU A 58 15.41 1.05 1.97
N HIS A 59 14.61 0.63 1.00
CA HIS A 59 13.57 -0.39 1.13
C HIS A 59 13.93 -1.60 0.27
N SER A 60 13.38 -2.76 0.62
CA SER A 60 13.56 -3.98 -0.17
C SER A 60 12.99 -3.80 -1.59
N ARG A 61 13.59 -4.48 -2.58
CA ARG A 61 13.04 -4.49 -3.94
C ARG A 61 11.64 -5.10 -3.94
N GLU A 62 11.41 -6.16 -3.16
CA GLU A 62 10.09 -6.77 -3.02
C GLU A 62 9.05 -5.80 -2.46
N ALA A 63 9.39 -4.99 -1.44
CA ALA A 63 8.48 -3.98 -0.91
C ALA A 63 8.16 -2.91 -1.96
N LYS A 64 9.17 -2.38 -2.67
CA LYS A 64 8.95 -1.38 -3.73
C LYS A 64 8.04 -1.90 -4.83
N GLU A 65 8.28 -3.12 -5.32
CA GLU A 65 7.43 -3.76 -6.33
C GLU A 65 5.99 -3.95 -5.84
N LEU A 66 5.81 -4.37 -4.58
CA LEU A 66 4.47 -4.54 -4.01
C LEU A 66 3.77 -3.18 -3.83
N VAL A 67 4.45 -2.14 -3.35
CA VAL A 67 3.87 -0.79 -3.22
C VAL A 67 3.43 -0.24 -4.57
N THR A 68 4.26 -0.37 -5.61
CA THR A 68 3.89 0.04 -6.97
C THR A 68 2.59 -0.64 -7.43
N GLU A 69 2.45 -1.94 -7.16
CA GLU A 69 1.28 -2.70 -7.54
C GLU A 69 0.02 -2.41 -6.70
N ILE A 70 0.19 -2.05 -5.43
CA ILE A 70 -0.91 -1.59 -4.57
C ILE A 70 -1.42 -0.24 -5.06
N ILE A 71 -0.51 0.71 -5.29
CA ILE A 71 -0.86 2.05 -5.80
C ILE A 71 -1.60 1.95 -7.12
N ALA A 72 -1.07 1.19 -8.09
CA ALA A 72 -1.71 1.06 -9.40
C ALA A 72 -3.15 0.53 -9.32
N ARG A 73 -3.44 -0.40 -8.39
CA ARG A 73 -4.78 -0.92 -8.17
C ARG A 73 -5.70 0.07 -7.45
N LEU A 74 -5.16 0.84 -6.50
CA LEU A 74 -5.94 1.86 -5.78
C LEU A 74 -6.28 3.05 -6.69
N GLU A 75 -5.37 3.44 -7.60
CA GLU A 75 -5.60 4.51 -8.58
C GLU A 75 -6.59 4.13 -9.69
N ASP A 76 -6.78 2.84 -9.95
CA ASP A 76 -7.77 2.33 -10.93
C ASP A 76 -9.21 2.32 -10.39
N ILE A 77 -9.38 2.54 -9.08
CA ILE A 77 -10.71 2.58 -8.45
C ILE A 77 -11.49 3.80 -8.96
N PRO A 78 -12.74 3.64 -9.42
CA PRO A 78 -13.57 4.77 -9.80
C PRO A 78 -13.87 5.67 -8.59
N ASP A 79 -13.68 6.96 -8.77
CA ASP A 79 -14.09 7.98 -7.79
C ASP A 79 -15.62 8.07 -7.75
N GLY A 80 -16.20 7.63 -6.63
CA GLY A 80 -17.62 7.68 -6.32
C GLY A 80 -17.98 8.84 -5.40
N CYS A 81 -17.21 9.93 -5.44
CA CYS A 81 -17.31 11.10 -4.56
C CYS A 81 -16.90 10.81 -3.11
N ALA A 82 -15.87 9.98 -2.90
CA ALA A 82 -15.28 9.86 -1.57
C ALA A 82 -14.53 11.14 -1.17
N GLU A 83 -14.64 11.53 0.10
CA GLU A 83 -13.93 12.68 0.65
C GLU A 83 -12.57 12.28 1.22
N CYS A 84 -12.43 11.06 1.73
CA CYS A 84 -11.27 10.60 2.51
C CYS A 84 -10.52 9.40 1.89
N PHE A 85 -10.89 8.92 0.70
CA PHE A 85 -10.48 7.60 0.19
C PHE A 85 -9.36 7.58 -0.87
N PRO A 86 -8.38 6.66 -0.80
CA PRO A 86 -7.24 6.72 0.10
C PRO A 86 -6.11 7.60 -0.51
N PHE A 87 -6.43 8.80 -1.00
CA PHE A 87 -5.47 9.64 -1.74
C PHE A 87 -4.22 10.00 -0.92
N GLU A 88 -4.39 10.40 0.35
CA GLU A 88 -3.26 10.74 1.23
C GLU A 88 -2.32 9.55 1.44
N LEU A 89 -2.88 8.36 1.67
CA LEU A 89 -2.10 7.13 1.84
C LEU A 89 -1.33 6.76 0.56
N ILE A 90 -1.94 6.92 -0.61
CA ILE A 90 -1.26 6.70 -1.90
C ILE A 90 -0.05 7.64 -2.03
N ASP A 91 -0.23 8.91 -1.70
CA ASP A 91 0.84 9.91 -1.78
C ASP A 91 1.97 9.64 -0.77
N GLU A 92 1.64 9.25 0.46
CA GLU A 92 2.61 8.83 1.46
C GLU A 92 3.43 7.61 0.99
N LEU A 93 2.77 6.61 0.41
CA LEU A 93 3.43 5.41 -0.12
C LEU A 93 4.37 5.74 -1.29
N LYS A 94 3.94 6.63 -2.20
CA LYS A 94 4.81 7.13 -3.27
C LYS A 94 6.02 7.87 -2.71
N GLN A 95 5.79 8.71 -1.70
CA GLN A 95 6.85 9.50 -1.09
C GLN A 95 7.90 8.60 -0.42
N GLU A 96 7.46 7.62 0.37
CA GLU A 96 8.37 6.75 1.13
C GLU A 96 9.10 5.74 0.23
N TYR A 97 8.36 5.00 -0.61
CA TYR A 97 8.93 3.83 -1.30
C TYR A 97 9.42 4.12 -2.72
N LEU A 98 8.83 5.11 -3.40
CA LEU A 98 9.05 5.38 -4.83
C LEU A 98 9.85 6.65 -5.09
N THR A 99 10.00 7.53 -4.11
CA THR A 99 10.89 8.69 -4.25
C THR A 99 12.33 8.24 -4.00
N ASP A 100 13.19 8.41 -5.00
CA ASP A 100 14.61 8.19 -4.80
C ASP A 100 15.12 9.24 -3.80
N ASN A 101 15.41 8.81 -2.56
CA ASN A 101 16.16 9.58 -1.56
C ASN A 101 17.65 9.71 -1.97
N SER A 102 17.89 10.09 -3.23
CA SER A 102 19.20 10.49 -3.73
C SER A 102 19.45 11.96 -3.38
N LEU A 103 19.77 12.23 -2.12
CA LEU A 103 20.41 13.47 -1.68
C LEU A 103 21.71 13.15 -0.94
#